data_AF-A0A7Y1SWL8-F1
#
_entry.id   AF-A0A7Y1SWL8-F1
#
_cell.length_a   1.000
_cell.length_b   1.000
_cell.length_c   1.000
_cell.angle_alpha   90.00
_cell.angle_beta   90.00
_cell.angle_gamma   90.00
#
_symmetry.space_group_name_H-M   'P 1'
#
loop_
_entity.id
_entity.type
_entity.pdbx_description
1 polymer ?
#
loop_
_entity_poly.entity_id
_entity_poly.type
_entity_poly.pdbx_seq_one_letter_code
_entity_poly.pdbx_strand_id
1 'polypeptide(L)'
;RDHSQNALVMDGQDIFKKAVSHMAAAATEVLEKAGMTVADVDLVVPHQANQRIMEAVARRLRLSDTQLFSNIESYGNTSAASIPLALDEAIGTGRVQSGAIVLLVAFGGGLSWGAVLMKWGDRVEPIGTSGAELDATDQDVFSLLADNFNYFGGGPRRD
;
A
#
# COMPACT_ATOMS: atom_id res chain seq x y z
N ARG A 1 12.67 23.37 23.85
CA ARG A 1 11.22 23.30 23.52
C ARG A 1 10.86 21.83 23.53
N ASP A 2 9.76 21.43 24.15
CA ASP A 2 9.33 20.03 24.20
C ASP A 2 8.83 19.62 22.81
N HIS A 3 9.64 18.84 22.09
CA HIS A 3 9.35 18.41 20.72
C HIS A 3 8.33 17.26 20.66
N SER A 4 7.86 16.76 21.82
CA SER A 4 6.90 15.64 21.89
C SER A 4 5.49 15.98 21.40
N GLN A 5 5.12 17.27 21.34
CA GLN A 5 3.75 17.66 20.98
C GLN A 5 3.44 17.67 19.47
N ASN A 6 4.45 17.47 18.60
CA ASN A 6 4.28 17.46 17.14
C ASN A 6 4.70 16.13 16.48
N ALA A 7 4.86 15.05 17.25
CA ALA A 7 5.17 13.74 16.71
C ALA A 7 3.89 12.98 16.31
N LEU A 8 3.94 12.19 15.24
CA LEU A 8 2.90 11.22 14.91
C LEU A 8 2.83 10.18 16.05
N VAL A 9 1.74 10.19 16.81
CA VAL A 9 1.47 9.19 17.84
C VAL A 9 0.66 8.06 17.20
N MET A 10 1.22 6.85 17.21
CA MET A 10 0.58 5.66 16.62
C MET A 10 0.55 4.51 17.63
N ASP A 11 -0.64 4.13 18.11
CA ASP A 11 -0.84 2.88 18.84
C ASP A 11 -0.84 1.70 17.85
N GLY A 12 0.33 1.13 17.62
CA GLY A 12 0.53 0.12 16.58
C GLY A 12 -0.31 -1.15 16.78
N GLN A 13 -0.59 -1.57 18.02
CA GLN A 13 -1.31 -2.83 18.25
C GLN A 13 -2.80 -2.68 17.95
N ASP A 14 -3.40 -1.59 18.39
CA ASP A 14 -4.81 -1.31 18.15
C ASP A 14 -5.07 -0.98 16.68
N ILE A 15 -4.16 -0.23 16.05
CA ILE A 15 -4.23 0.08 14.62
C ILE A 15 -4.10 -1.21 13.80
N PHE A 16 -3.20 -2.12 14.16
CA PHE A 16 -3.08 -3.42 13.49
C PHE A 16 -4.40 -4.20 13.49
N LYS A 17 -5.02 -4.36 14.66
CA LYS A 17 -6.28 -5.13 14.79
C LYS A 17 -7.41 -4.50 13.99
N LYS A 18 -7.56 -3.18 14.10
CA LYS A 18 -8.59 -2.41 13.38
C LYS A 18 -8.37 -2.49 11.87
N ALA A 19 -7.14 -2.30 11.40
CA ALA A 19 -6.78 -2.39 9.99
C ALA A 19 -7.16 -3.76 9.40
N VAL A 20 -6.75 -4.85 10.04
CA VAL A 20 -7.06 -6.22 9.57
C VAL A 20 -8.57 -6.46 9.53
N SER A 21 -9.29 -6.07 10.58
CA SER A 21 -10.74 -6.28 10.68
C SER A 21 -11.51 -5.49 9.61
N HIS A 22 -11.22 -4.18 9.49
CA HIS A 22 -11.95 -3.29 8.60
C HIS A 22 -11.65 -3.56 7.13
N MET A 23 -10.40 -3.86 6.76
CA MET A 23 -10.07 -4.24 5.39
C MET A 23 -10.72 -5.54 4.97
N ALA A 24 -10.69 -6.58 5.82
CA ALA A 24 -11.35 -7.83 5.52
C ALA A 24 -12.87 -7.65 5.37
N ALA A 25 -13.50 -6.86 6.24
CA ALA A 25 -14.93 -6.55 6.14
C ALA A 25 -15.26 -5.79 4.84
N ALA A 26 -14.49 -4.77 4.48
CA ALA A 26 -14.70 -4.01 3.24
C ALA A 26 -14.53 -4.89 2.00
N ALA A 27 -13.52 -5.76 1.99
CA ALA A 27 -13.31 -6.74 0.92
C ALA A 27 -14.50 -7.71 0.77
N THR A 28 -14.98 -8.28 1.89
CA THR A 28 -16.17 -9.14 1.88
C THR A 28 -17.39 -8.38 1.36
N GLU A 29 -17.61 -7.14 1.79
CA GLU A 29 -18.77 -6.36 1.38
C GLU A 29 -18.81 -6.10 -0.14
N VAL A 30 -17.67 -5.77 -0.77
CA VAL A 30 -17.65 -5.56 -2.24
C VAL A 30 -17.81 -6.85 -3.02
N LEU A 31 -17.30 -7.98 -2.50
CA LEU A 31 -17.50 -9.30 -3.08
C LEU A 31 -18.97 -9.72 -3.02
N GLU A 32 -19.62 -9.55 -1.86
CA GLU A 32 -21.04 -9.83 -1.68
C GLU A 32 -21.92 -8.99 -2.61
N LYS A 33 -21.63 -7.68 -2.72
CA LYS A 33 -22.33 -6.78 -3.65
C LYS A 33 -22.20 -7.21 -5.11
N ALA A 34 -21.07 -7.82 -5.47
CA ALA A 34 -20.82 -8.34 -6.81
C ALA A 34 -21.35 -9.77 -7.02
N GLY A 35 -21.84 -10.44 -5.97
CA GLY A 35 -22.22 -11.86 -6.03
C GLY A 35 -21.03 -12.79 -6.26
N MET A 36 -19.83 -12.38 -5.84
CA MET A 36 -18.57 -13.11 -6.04
C MET A 36 -17.99 -13.57 -4.71
N THR A 37 -17.05 -14.49 -4.79
CA THR A 37 -16.26 -14.97 -3.66
C THR A 37 -14.80 -14.61 -3.85
N VAL A 38 -14.01 -14.72 -2.79
CA VAL A 38 -12.56 -14.55 -2.85
C VAL A 38 -11.89 -15.51 -3.86
N ALA A 39 -12.49 -16.67 -4.12
CA ALA A 39 -11.97 -17.63 -5.09
C ALA A 39 -12.08 -17.14 -6.55
N ASP A 40 -12.96 -16.18 -6.81
CA ASP A 40 -13.15 -15.57 -8.13
C ASP A 40 -12.19 -14.39 -8.39
N VAL A 41 -11.40 -14.00 -7.38
CA VAL A 41 -10.45 -12.88 -7.48
C VAL A 41 -9.10 -13.39 -8.00
N ASP A 42 -8.58 -12.80 -9.06
CA ASP A 42 -7.27 -13.19 -9.60
C ASP A 42 -6.12 -12.53 -8.83
N LEU A 43 -6.32 -11.28 -8.38
CA LEU A 43 -5.29 -10.52 -7.69
C LEU A 43 -5.87 -9.59 -6.61
N VAL A 44 -5.20 -9.53 -5.46
CA VAL A 44 -5.47 -8.62 -4.36
C VAL A 44 -4.29 -7.66 -4.23
N VAL A 45 -4.56 -6.36 -4.37
CA VAL A 45 -3.59 -5.28 -4.20
C VAL A 45 -3.98 -4.45 -2.97
N PRO A 46 -3.42 -4.75 -1.79
CA PRO A 46 -3.71 -4.01 -0.56
C PRO A 46 -2.90 -2.71 -0.46
N HIS A 47 -3.28 -1.84 0.48
CA HIS A 47 -2.41 -0.77 0.97
C HIS A 47 -1.13 -1.35 1.59
N GLN A 48 0.03 -0.87 1.15
CA GLN A 48 1.37 -1.34 1.54
C GLN A 48 1.81 -0.72 2.88
N ALA A 49 1.05 -0.92 3.95
CA ALA A 49 1.38 -0.34 5.25
C ALA A 49 2.44 -1.13 6.02
N ASN A 50 2.26 -2.45 6.04
CA ASN A 50 3.09 -3.39 6.77
C ASN A 50 2.81 -4.79 6.23
N GLN A 51 3.86 -5.54 5.91
CA GLN A 51 3.76 -6.92 5.41
C GLN A 51 2.88 -7.81 6.30
N ARG A 52 3.01 -7.71 7.63
CA ARG A 52 2.24 -8.53 8.59
C ARG A 52 0.74 -8.21 8.57
N ILE A 53 0.37 -6.96 8.28
CA ILE A 53 -1.04 -6.56 8.14
C ILE A 53 -1.61 -7.19 6.86
N MET A 54 -0.89 -7.07 5.74
CA MET A 54 -1.32 -7.63 4.45
C MET A 54 -1.49 -9.15 4.53
N GLU A 55 -0.54 -9.86 5.14
CA GLU A 55 -0.65 -11.30 5.38
C GLU A 55 -1.80 -11.67 6.32
N ALA A 56 -2.07 -10.86 7.35
CA ALA A 56 -3.17 -11.11 8.27
C ALA A 56 -4.53 -10.93 7.57
N VAL A 57 -4.66 -9.95 6.68
CA VAL A 57 -5.83 -9.78 5.81
C VAL A 57 -5.95 -10.95 4.86
N ALA A 58 -4.85 -11.36 4.21
CA ALA A 58 -4.82 -12.49 3.30
C ALA A 58 -5.30 -13.79 3.97
N ARG A 59 -4.78 -14.10 5.17
CA ARG A 59 -5.23 -15.24 5.98
C ARG A 59 -6.70 -15.13 6.37
N ARG A 60 -7.18 -13.93 6.71
CA ARG A 60 -8.58 -13.71 7.11
C ARG A 60 -9.55 -13.91 5.94
N LEU A 61 -9.14 -13.50 4.74
CA LEU A 61 -9.88 -13.71 3.49
C LEU A 61 -9.68 -15.11 2.90
N ARG A 62 -8.70 -15.88 3.41
CA ARG A 62 -8.29 -17.20 2.91
C ARG A 62 -7.78 -17.13 1.46
N LEU A 63 -6.99 -16.10 1.16
CA LEU A 63 -6.30 -15.98 -0.12
C LEU A 63 -5.34 -17.16 -0.32
N SER A 64 -5.16 -17.57 -1.57
CA SER A 64 -4.02 -18.38 -1.98
C SER A 64 -2.73 -17.55 -1.97
N ASP A 65 -1.60 -18.23 -1.90
CA ASP A 65 -0.27 -17.59 -1.87
C ASP A 65 0.03 -16.73 -3.12
N THR A 66 -0.69 -16.98 -4.22
CA THR A 66 -0.49 -16.28 -5.50
C THR A 66 -1.44 -15.10 -5.72
N GLN A 67 -2.47 -14.95 -4.89
CA GLN A 67 -3.44 -13.86 -5.05
C GLN A 67 -2.95 -12.53 -4.46
N LEU A 68 -2.03 -12.55 -3.49
CA LEU A 68 -1.54 -11.31 -2.87
C LEU A 68 -0.42 -10.68 -3.71
N PHE A 69 -0.51 -9.38 -3.95
CA PHE A 69 0.61 -8.58 -4.46
C PHE A 69 1.20 -7.71 -3.35
N SER A 70 2.52 -7.69 -3.24
CA SER A 70 3.27 -6.87 -2.29
C SER A 70 4.56 -6.39 -2.96
N ASN A 71 4.89 -5.12 -2.77
CA ASN A 71 6.16 -4.50 -3.15
C ASN A 71 6.70 -3.60 -2.01
N ILE A 72 6.19 -3.82 -0.79
CA ILE A 72 6.53 -3.01 0.38
C ILE A 72 8.01 -3.11 0.74
N GLU A 73 8.69 -4.20 0.39
CA GLU A 73 10.12 -4.39 0.57
C GLU A 73 10.95 -3.41 -0.28
N SER A 74 10.39 -2.94 -1.40
CA SER A 74 11.05 -2.03 -2.32
C SER A 74 10.81 -0.56 -1.95
N TYR A 75 9.60 -0.20 -1.52
CA TYR A 75 9.19 1.21 -1.35
C TYR A 75 8.75 1.59 0.07
N GLY A 76 8.52 0.62 0.94
CA GLY A 76 7.88 0.86 2.24
C GLY A 76 6.46 1.39 2.11
N ASN A 77 5.99 2.11 3.14
CA ASN A 77 4.66 2.70 3.16
C ASN A 77 4.66 4.09 2.52
N THR A 78 4.13 4.17 1.30
CA THR A 78 3.97 5.41 0.52
C THR A 78 2.56 6.02 0.62
N SER A 79 1.80 5.67 1.66
CA SER A 79 0.44 6.18 1.91
C SER A 79 -0.49 5.95 0.71
N ALA A 80 -1.16 6.99 0.22
CA ALA A 80 -2.10 6.92 -0.90
C ALA A 80 -1.47 6.41 -2.22
N ALA A 81 -0.14 6.56 -2.38
CA ALA A 81 0.55 6.09 -3.58
C ALA A 81 0.76 4.57 -3.61
N SER A 82 0.57 3.86 -2.50
CA SER A 82 0.96 2.46 -2.40
C SER A 82 0.18 1.53 -3.33
N ILE A 83 -1.14 1.74 -3.45
CA ILE A 83 -2.01 0.93 -4.30
C ILE A 83 -1.74 1.18 -5.78
N PRO A 84 -1.73 2.43 -6.29
CA PRO A 84 -1.44 2.66 -7.71
C PRO A 84 -0.04 2.21 -8.09
N LEU A 85 0.97 2.41 -7.23
CA LEU A 85 2.34 1.91 -7.48
C LEU A 85 2.38 0.38 -7.57
N ALA A 86 1.77 -0.31 -6.60
CA ALA A 86 1.70 -1.77 -6.61
C ALA A 86 0.89 -2.33 -7.79
N LEU A 87 -0.19 -1.66 -8.18
CA LEU A 87 -1.00 -2.06 -9.32
C LEU A 87 -0.25 -1.88 -10.65
N ASP A 88 0.48 -0.78 -10.82
CA ASP A 88 1.32 -0.53 -11.99
C ASP A 88 2.38 -1.63 -12.16
N GLU A 89 3.11 -1.97 -11.09
CA GLU A 89 4.08 -3.06 -11.12
C GLU A 89 3.43 -4.43 -11.33
N ALA A 90 2.24 -4.67 -10.77
CA ALA A 90 1.51 -5.91 -11.00
C ALA A 90 1.13 -6.09 -12.47
N ILE A 91 0.78 -4.99 -13.16
CA ILE A 91 0.53 -5.00 -14.61
C ILE A 91 1.85 -5.27 -15.35
N GLY A 92 2.91 -4.51 -15.06
CA GLY A 92 4.21 -4.63 -15.72
C GLY A 92 4.90 -5.99 -15.53
N THR A 93 4.59 -6.70 -14.44
CA THR A 93 5.09 -8.06 -14.16
C THR A 93 4.17 -9.17 -14.64
N GLY A 94 3.07 -8.84 -15.34
CA GLY A 94 2.11 -9.81 -15.86
C GLY A 94 1.26 -10.50 -14.78
N ARG A 95 1.16 -9.92 -13.57
CA ARG A 95 0.28 -10.42 -12.51
C ARG A 95 -1.18 -10.02 -12.73
N VAL A 96 -1.43 -8.96 -13.50
CA VAL A 96 -2.76 -8.60 -13.99
C VAL A 96 -2.90 -9.07 -15.44
N GLN A 97 -3.94 -9.86 -15.72
CA GLN A 97 -4.24 -10.40 -17.04
C GLN A 97 -5.50 -9.76 -17.63
N SER A 98 -5.69 -9.91 -18.94
CA SER A 98 -6.92 -9.49 -19.62
C SER A 98 -8.16 -10.07 -18.95
N GLY A 99 -9.11 -9.22 -18.57
CA GLY A 99 -10.35 -9.64 -17.93
C GLY A 99 -10.25 -10.03 -16.45
N ALA A 100 -9.06 -9.92 -15.84
CA ALA A 100 -8.81 -10.32 -14.46
C ALA A 100 -9.70 -9.58 -13.45
N ILE A 101 -10.06 -10.26 -12.37
CA ILE A 101 -10.80 -9.69 -11.24
C ILE A 101 -9.79 -9.24 -10.19
N VAL A 102 -9.70 -7.93 -9.99
CA VAL A 102 -8.74 -7.30 -9.08
C VAL A 102 -9.48 -6.70 -7.89
N LEU A 103 -9.05 -7.08 -6.68
CA LEU A 103 -9.53 -6.52 -5.43
C LEU A 103 -8.50 -5.55 -4.86
N LEU A 104 -8.89 -4.28 -4.75
CA LEU A 104 -8.11 -3.25 -4.05
C LEU A 104 -8.66 -3.09 -2.65
N VAL A 105 -7.81 -3.00 -1.64
CA VAL A 105 -8.26 -2.82 -0.24
C VAL A 105 -7.29 -1.94 0.54
N ALA A 106 -7.82 -0.97 1.29
CA ALA A 106 -7.00 0.03 1.98
C ALA A 106 -7.49 0.32 3.41
N PHE A 107 -6.55 0.79 4.23
CA PHE A 107 -6.83 1.48 5.48
C PHE A 107 -5.87 2.66 5.63
N GLY A 108 -6.22 3.68 6.43
CA GLY A 108 -5.40 4.86 6.65
C GLY A 108 -5.84 5.71 7.84
N GLY A 109 -5.16 6.84 8.05
CA GLY A 109 -5.44 7.78 9.14
C GLY A 109 -6.88 8.29 9.10
N GLY A 110 -7.56 8.31 10.25
CA GLY A 110 -8.98 8.67 10.35
C GLY A 110 -9.71 8.02 11.54
N LEU A 111 -9.87 6.69 11.65
CA LEU A 111 -9.53 5.63 10.70
C LEU A 111 -10.42 5.69 9.45
N SER A 112 -9.83 5.55 8.27
CA SER A 112 -10.57 5.37 7.01
C SER A 112 -10.19 4.03 6.38
N TRP A 113 -11.14 3.38 5.72
CA TRP A 113 -10.94 2.11 5.03
C TRP A 113 -11.89 1.98 3.86
N GLY A 114 -11.55 1.11 2.92
CA GLY A 114 -12.38 0.86 1.75
C GLY A 114 -11.84 -0.28 0.90
N ALA A 115 -12.70 -0.80 0.04
CA ALA A 115 -12.34 -1.77 -0.96
C ALA A 115 -12.99 -1.44 -2.30
N VAL A 116 -12.37 -1.88 -3.38
CA VAL A 116 -12.91 -1.83 -4.74
C VAL A 116 -12.70 -3.20 -5.36
N LEU A 117 -13.78 -3.78 -5.89
CA LEU A 117 -13.69 -4.93 -6.77
C LEU A 117 -13.84 -4.44 -8.21
N MET A 118 -12.86 -4.76 -9.05
CA MET A 118 -12.77 -4.28 -10.41
C MET A 118 -12.53 -5.45 -11.35
N LYS A 119 -13.28 -5.50 -12.46
CA LYS A 119 -12.93 -6.32 -13.61
C LYS A 119 -12.01 -5.51 -14.52
N TRP A 120 -10.80 -6.00 -14.72
CA TRP A 120 -9.85 -5.41 -15.64
C TRP A 120 -10.35 -5.55 -17.09
N GLY A 121 -9.96 -4.60 -17.95
CA GLY A 121 -10.28 -4.64 -19.37
C GLY A 121 -9.42 -5.65 -20.14
N ASP A 122 -9.53 -5.60 -21.47
CA ASP A 122 -8.78 -6.52 -22.33
C ASP A 122 -7.31 -6.12 -22.52
N ARG A 123 -6.97 -4.86 -22.21
CA ARG A 123 -5.62 -4.31 -22.43
C ARG A 123 -4.82 -4.31 -21.13
N VAL A 124 -3.67 -4.99 -21.16
CA VAL A 124 -2.66 -5.00 -20.09
C VAL A 124 -1.35 -4.30 -20.48
N GLU A 125 -1.22 -3.90 -21.76
CA GLU A 125 -0.06 -3.17 -22.25
C GLU A 125 -0.34 -1.66 -22.33
N PRO A 126 0.64 -0.79 -22.05
CA PRO A 126 0.50 0.64 -22.25
C PRO A 126 0.29 0.99 -23.74
N ILE A 127 -0.49 2.04 -24.01
CA ILE A 127 -0.69 2.54 -25.40
C ILE A 127 0.58 3.22 -25.93
N GLY A 128 1.39 3.76 -25.01
CA GLY A 128 2.68 4.37 -25.30
C GLY A 128 3.42 4.64 -24.00
N THR A 129 4.69 5.01 -24.12
CA THR A 129 5.56 5.33 -22.98
C THR A 129 5.77 6.84 -22.88
N SER A 130 5.94 7.33 -21.65
CA SER A 130 6.35 8.71 -21.40
C SER A 130 7.86 8.76 -21.20
N GLY A 131 8.53 9.74 -21.82
CA GLY A 131 9.94 10.07 -21.53
C GLY A 131 10.12 11.02 -20.35
N ALA A 132 9.09 11.20 -19.52
CA ALA A 132 9.15 12.06 -18.35
C ALA A 132 10.09 11.47 -17.30
N GLU A 133 11.04 12.27 -16.84
CA GLU A 133 11.98 11.92 -15.77
C GLU A 133 11.97 13.03 -14.71
N LEU A 134 12.30 12.66 -13.47
CA LEU A 134 12.61 13.65 -12.44
C LEU A 134 14.01 14.23 -12.72
N ASP A 135 14.24 15.46 -12.29
CA ASP A 135 15.58 16.06 -12.39
C ASP A 135 16.61 15.18 -11.66
N ALA A 136 17.77 15.00 -12.30
CA ALA A 136 18.87 14.27 -11.68
C ALA A 136 19.31 14.96 -10.38
N THR A 137 19.57 14.16 -9.35
CA THR A 137 20.13 14.61 -8.08
C THR A 137 21.46 13.89 -7.83
N ASP A 138 22.47 14.64 -7.41
CA ASP A 138 23.76 14.13 -6.93
C ASP A 138 23.75 13.84 -5.42
N GLN A 139 22.65 14.16 -4.74
CA GLN A 139 22.49 13.96 -3.30
C GLN A 139 22.01 12.55 -2.97
N ASP A 140 22.62 11.93 -1.96
CA ASP A 140 22.12 10.71 -1.34
C ASP A 140 21.02 10.97 -0.30
N VAL A 141 20.39 9.91 0.20
CA VAL A 141 19.29 10.00 1.17
C VAL A 141 19.71 10.69 2.48
N PHE A 142 20.97 10.55 2.89
CA PHE A 142 21.47 11.15 4.11
C PHE A 142 21.65 12.66 3.96
N SER A 143 22.10 13.09 2.80
CA SER A 143 22.23 14.50 2.42
C SER A 143 20.86 15.16 2.33
N LEU A 144 19.89 14.51 1.67
CA LEU A 144 18.52 15.00 1.55
C LEU A 144 17.80 15.14 2.91
N LEU A 145 18.12 14.28 3.86
CA LEU A 145 17.51 14.27 5.20
C LEU A 145 18.39 14.93 6.27
N ALA A 146 19.50 15.57 5.90
CA ALA A 146 20.48 16.12 6.84
C ALA A 146 19.85 17.11 7.83
N ASP A 147 18.98 18.00 7.35
CA ASP A 147 18.28 18.96 8.20
C ASP A 147 17.35 18.26 9.21
N ASN A 148 16.68 17.19 8.79
CA ASN A 148 15.83 16.40 9.68
C ASN A 148 16.67 15.68 10.74
N PHE A 149 17.81 15.10 10.37
CA PHE A 149 18.71 14.46 11.33
C PHE A 149 19.31 15.47 12.31
N ASN A 150 19.72 16.64 11.85
CA ASN A 150 20.25 17.69 12.71
C ASN A 150 19.19 18.18 13.71
N TYR A 151 17.95 18.34 13.27
CA TYR A 151 16.86 18.83 14.10
C TYR A 151 16.33 17.79 15.08
N PHE A 152 16.01 16.58 14.61
CA PHE A 152 15.37 15.53 15.42
C PHE A 152 16.35 14.54 16.06
N GLY A 153 17.51 14.31 15.43
CA GLY A 153 18.55 13.40 15.91
C GLY A 153 19.44 14.01 17.00
N GLY A 154 19.21 15.27 17.37
CA GLY A 154 19.97 15.98 18.40
C GLY A 154 21.37 16.36 17.92
N GLY A 155 21.44 17.23 16.90
CA GLY A 155 22.69 17.78 16.35
C GLY A 155 23.68 18.25 17.44
N PRO A 156 24.95 18.53 17.08
CA PRO A 156 26.00 18.84 18.07
C PRO A 156 25.45 19.83 19.09
N ARG A 157 25.45 19.42 20.37
CA ARG A 157 24.90 20.24 21.46
C ARG A 157 25.49 21.64 21.28
N ARG A 158 24.65 22.62 20.97
CA ARG A 158 25.04 24.02 21.08
C ARG A 158 25.33 24.24 22.56
N ASP A 159 26.61 24.31 22.84
CA ASP A 159 27.25 24.74 24.07
C ASP A 159 26.70 26.08 24.57
#